data_AF-F5RQD2-F1
#
_entry.id   AF-F5RQD2-F1
#
_cell.length_a   1.000
_cell.length_b   1.000
_cell.length_c   1.000
_cell.angle_alpha   90.00
_cell.angle_beta   90.00
_cell.angle_gamma   90.00
#
_symmetry.space_group_name_H-M   'P 1'
#
loop_
_entity.id
_entity.type
_entity.pdbx_description
1 polymer ?
#
loop_
_entity_poly.entity_id
_entity_poly.type
_entity_poly.pdbx_seq_one_letter_code
_entity_poly.pdbx_strand_id
1 'polypeptide(L)'
;MNYIDKIKEEFEGREIYICDISGTDGKRINFDLGNVSLCHEYVAWKPQEVKSLASWDTIGSETYYERIYDLMKKMQSPDFPCRKCEACRKKIFHFTPIPHVILGLSMYCNSRCIYCAAHTDEYGEDHDIVPVLQRCDREGMFAKDAWFDWGGGEPTQHTHYEDAVRYLMEKGYRQRVNTNAIVLSQATMEMLENGMGTVRVSPDSGTPAVFRRMKGNDSFHAVWANIKSYCEANPEEVEIKYNICNYNSDQEEMDAFLDMCKKSGVLRVSVEGEANSYQKEKNVGPFYFRKKEFEAAHYLYNKARELGFHTTVSEYAFLWHAEYDENHVLQLPSVYRDNIDAACFSHGMYVEVFPTTDMLLDAIRELAYPVVICGAGKNGQKAIKMLRHENIPSVCIDNNTSLRGTIIDGVEVQYAVDYLAESHAPSIYLLTPDDVQPDMVKQLNDAGVEGKLYYVNIAAYNHYMNTLEKIERREEQAL
;
A
#
# COMPACT_ATOMS: atom_id res chain seq x y z
N MET A 1 32.46 -25.43 10.84
CA MET A 1 31.50 -24.77 11.74
C MET A 1 30.44 -24.12 10.85
N ASN A 2 29.18 -24.53 11.00
CA ASN A 2 28.08 -23.94 10.22
C ASN A 2 27.88 -22.47 10.64
N TYR A 3 27.11 -21.69 9.89
CA TYR A 3 26.93 -20.27 10.21
C TYR A 3 26.11 -20.01 11.48
N ILE A 4 25.23 -20.92 11.88
CA ILE A 4 24.50 -20.82 13.15
C ILE A 4 25.49 -20.83 14.34
N ASP A 5 26.44 -21.75 14.32
CA ASP A 5 27.47 -21.88 15.36
C ASP A 5 28.37 -20.63 15.38
N LYS A 6 28.75 -20.09 14.21
CA LYS A 6 29.50 -18.82 14.11
C LYS A 6 28.72 -17.64 14.69
N ILE A 7 27.43 -17.54 14.39
CA ILE A 7 26.55 -16.49 14.94
C ILE A 7 26.50 -16.60 16.46
N LYS A 8 26.31 -17.81 17.00
CA LYS A 8 26.27 -18.04 18.44
C LYS A 8 27.60 -17.71 19.10
N GLU A 9 28.72 -18.16 18.55
CA GLU A 9 30.05 -17.89 19.11
C GLU A 9 30.36 -16.38 19.15
N GLU A 10 30.00 -15.64 18.09
CA GLU A 10 30.34 -14.22 17.95
C GLU A 10 29.35 -13.28 18.67
N PHE A 11 28.07 -13.64 18.76
CA PHE A 11 27.01 -12.70 19.17
C PHE A 11 26.15 -13.16 20.36
N GLU A 12 26.08 -14.45 20.68
CA GLU A 12 25.20 -14.94 21.75
C GLU A 12 25.50 -14.28 23.10
N GLY A 13 24.47 -13.74 23.75
CA GLY A 13 24.57 -13.07 25.05
C GLY A 13 25.32 -11.73 25.02
N ARG A 14 25.69 -11.21 23.83
CA ARG A 14 26.39 -9.93 23.68
C ARG A 14 25.42 -8.81 23.32
N GLU A 15 25.74 -7.60 23.79
CA GLU A 15 25.03 -6.40 23.39
C GLU A 15 25.53 -5.93 22.01
N ILE A 16 24.66 -5.99 21.01
CA ILE A 16 24.96 -5.63 19.62
C ILE A 16 23.88 -4.74 19.03
N TYR A 17 24.20 -4.01 17.96
CA TYR A 17 23.22 -3.26 17.20
C TYR A 17 22.38 -4.20 16.35
N ILE A 18 21.07 -4.21 16.61
CA ILE A 18 20.06 -4.95 15.86
C ILE A 18 18.88 -4.01 15.56
N CYS A 19 17.97 -4.46 14.71
CA CYS A 19 16.69 -3.79 14.50
C CYS A 19 15.58 -4.82 14.69
N ASP A 20 14.61 -4.49 15.52
CA ASP A 20 13.53 -5.40 15.91
C ASP A 20 12.57 -5.73 14.77
N ILE A 21 12.67 -4.99 13.67
CA ILE A 21 11.69 -5.03 12.59
C ILE A 21 12.31 -5.50 11.28
N SER A 22 13.62 -5.33 11.10
CA SER A 22 14.31 -5.56 9.83
C SER A 22 14.62 -7.02 9.53
N GLY A 23 14.61 -7.92 10.51
CA GLY A 23 14.99 -9.33 10.33
C GLY A 23 16.48 -9.58 10.16
N THR A 24 17.31 -8.54 10.25
CA THR A 24 18.76 -8.61 10.05
C THR A 24 19.49 -9.36 11.18
N ASP A 25 18.80 -9.67 12.27
CA ASP A 25 19.25 -10.52 13.37
C ASP A 25 18.81 -11.99 13.18
N GLY A 26 18.26 -12.36 12.02
CA GLY A 26 17.81 -13.72 11.73
C GLY A 26 16.43 -14.05 12.27
N LYS A 27 15.68 -13.07 12.82
CA LYS A 27 14.33 -13.31 13.35
C LYS A 27 13.20 -13.11 12.35
N ARG A 28 13.51 -12.76 11.10
CA ARG A 28 12.51 -12.60 10.05
C ARG A 28 13.06 -12.99 8.69
N ILE A 29 12.19 -13.54 7.86
CA ILE A 29 12.46 -13.79 6.45
C ILE A 29 11.24 -13.36 5.63
N ASN A 30 11.49 -12.70 4.50
CA ASN A 30 10.45 -12.36 3.55
C ASN A 30 10.67 -13.17 2.27
N PHE A 31 9.64 -13.87 1.81
CA PHE A 31 9.58 -14.45 0.47
C PHE A 31 8.81 -13.49 -0.42
N ASP A 32 9.55 -12.69 -1.19
CA ASP A 32 9.01 -11.80 -2.22
C ASP A 32 9.06 -12.51 -3.58
N LEU A 33 8.43 -11.94 -4.61
CA LEU A 33 8.40 -12.46 -5.99
C LEU A 33 9.78 -12.96 -6.47
N GLY A 34 9.99 -14.28 -6.42
CA GLY A 34 11.22 -14.98 -6.82
C GLY A 34 12.47 -14.74 -5.96
N ASN A 35 12.37 -13.96 -4.87
CA ASN A 35 13.50 -13.50 -4.10
C ASN A 35 13.25 -13.58 -2.59
N VAL A 36 14.30 -13.80 -1.82
CA VAL A 36 14.28 -13.70 -0.36
C VAL A 36 14.84 -12.35 0.05
N SER A 37 14.09 -11.61 0.86
CA SER A 37 14.51 -10.30 1.37
C SER A 37 14.34 -10.21 2.88
N LEU A 38 14.75 -9.05 3.39
CA LEU A 38 14.61 -8.63 4.77
C LEU A 38 13.93 -7.24 4.82
N CYS A 39 13.51 -6.84 6.02
CA CYS A 39 12.88 -5.56 6.35
C CYS A 39 11.43 -5.36 5.86
N HIS A 40 10.62 -4.75 6.73
CA HIS A 40 9.16 -4.59 6.62
C HIS A 40 8.68 -3.45 5.70
N GLU A 41 9.53 -2.52 5.30
CA GLU A 41 9.08 -1.30 4.60
C GLU A 41 9.75 -1.11 3.25
N TYR A 42 9.06 -0.70 2.21
CA TYR A 42 9.70 -0.25 0.97
C TYR A 42 10.35 1.12 1.18
N VAL A 43 11.57 1.16 1.74
CA VAL A 43 12.39 2.39 1.77
C VAL A 43 13.30 2.42 0.54
N ALA A 44 13.25 3.52 -0.21
CA ALA A 44 14.02 3.69 -1.45
C ALA A 44 15.52 3.39 -1.28
N TRP A 45 16.06 3.67 -0.09
CA TRP A 45 17.49 3.61 0.24
C TRP A 45 17.95 2.32 0.96
N LYS A 46 17.19 1.20 0.94
CA LYS A 46 17.71 -0.03 1.56
C LYS A 46 19.00 -0.52 0.89
N PRO A 47 19.96 -1.06 1.67
CA PRO A 47 21.10 -1.79 1.11
C PRO A 47 20.64 -2.96 0.23
N GLN A 48 21.39 -3.24 -0.84
CA GLN A 48 21.07 -4.32 -1.76
C GLN A 48 21.06 -5.69 -1.07
N GLU A 49 21.93 -5.87 -0.09
CA GLU A 49 22.05 -7.10 0.71
C GLU A 49 20.84 -7.36 1.62
N VAL A 50 19.97 -6.36 1.81
CA VAL A 50 18.69 -6.49 2.50
C VAL A 50 17.56 -6.73 1.50
N LYS A 51 17.64 -6.12 0.30
CA LYS A 51 16.64 -6.26 -0.76
C LYS A 51 16.68 -7.64 -1.45
N SER A 52 17.86 -8.24 -1.58
CA SER A 52 18.03 -9.53 -2.24
C SER A 52 19.11 -10.36 -1.53
N LEU A 53 18.63 -11.30 -0.72
CA LEU A 53 19.46 -12.18 0.11
C LEU A 53 19.85 -13.44 -0.66
N ALA A 54 18.87 -14.04 -1.34
CA ALA A 54 18.96 -15.26 -2.13
C ALA A 54 17.75 -15.37 -3.08
N SER A 55 17.83 -16.24 -4.08
CA SER A 55 16.65 -16.66 -4.84
C SER A 55 15.92 -17.80 -4.13
N TRP A 56 14.67 -18.06 -4.51
CA TRP A 56 13.92 -19.21 -4.00
C TRP A 56 14.56 -20.56 -4.35
N ASP A 57 15.31 -20.65 -5.44
CA ASP A 57 16.01 -21.88 -5.82
C ASP A 57 17.20 -22.19 -4.91
N THR A 58 17.82 -21.14 -4.38
CA THR A 58 19.08 -21.24 -3.64
C THR A 58 18.91 -21.11 -2.13
N ILE A 59 17.74 -20.66 -1.66
CA ILE A 59 17.51 -20.47 -0.22
C ILE A 59 17.51 -21.80 0.55
N GLY A 60 18.30 -21.84 1.59
CA GLY A 60 18.37 -22.88 2.62
C GLY A 60 19.02 -22.31 3.88
N SER A 61 19.12 -23.11 4.93
CA SER A 61 19.65 -22.74 6.24
C SER A 61 21.06 -22.19 6.15
N GLU A 62 21.97 -22.87 5.43
CA GLU A 62 23.35 -22.42 5.28
C GLU A 62 23.43 -21.06 4.56
N THR A 63 22.77 -20.91 3.40
CA THR A 63 22.76 -19.65 2.63
C THR A 63 22.10 -18.51 3.40
N TYR A 64 21.00 -18.78 4.10
CA TYR A 64 20.31 -17.76 4.90
C TYR A 64 21.19 -17.28 6.05
N TYR A 65 21.70 -18.19 6.88
CA TYR A 65 22.49 -17.81 8.06
C TYR A 65 23.88 -17.29 7.72
N GLU A 66 24.46 -17.66 6.57
CA GLU A 66 25.63 -16.97 6.00
C GLU A 66 25.36 -15.48 5.81
N ARG A 67 24.25 -15.18 5.13
CA ARG A 67 23.85 -13.80 4.84
C ARG A 67 23.49 -13.02 6.09
N ILE A 68 22.81 -13.66 7.05
CA ILE A 68 22.52 -13.05 8.36
C ILE A 68 23.81 -12.75 9.11
N TYR A 69 24.75 -13.69 9.17
CA TYR A 69 26.05 -13.47 9.84
C TYR A 69 26.78 -12.26 9.25
N ASP A 70 26.87 -12.16 7.92
CA ASP A 70 27.50 -11.02 7.24
C ASP A 70 26.78 -9.69 7.54
N LEU A 71 25.44 -9.69 7.51
CA LEU A 71 24.63 -8.52 7.82
C LEU A 71 24.80 -8.08 9.28
N MET A 72 24.77 -9.01 10.23
CA MET A 72 24.99 -8.72 11.65
C MET A 72 26.34 -8.06 11.89
N LYS A 73 27.41 -8.52 11.22
CA LYS A 73 28.73 -7.88 11.29
C LYS A 73 28.71 -6.47 10.70
N LYS A 74 28.12 -6.29 9.51
CA LYS A 74 28.00 -4.97 8.86
C LYS A 74 27.23 -3.99 9.73
N MET A 75 26.15 -4.42 10.38
CA MET A 75 25.36 -3.58 11.29
C MET A 75 26.15 -3.05 12.50
N GLN A 76 27.25 -3.72 12.89
CA GLN A 76 28.09 -3.21 13.96
C GLN A 76 28.91 -1.98 13.53
N SER A 77 29.12 -1.79 12.23
CA SER A 77 29.77 -0.60 11.66
C SER A 77 28.85 0.63 11.72
N PRO A 78 29.32 1.79 12.22
CA PRO A 78 28.52 3.01 12.28
C PRO A 78 28.13 3.56 10.90
N ASP A 79 28.87 3.20 9.84
CA ASP A 79 28.61 3.68 8.48
C ASP A 79 27.52 2.89 7.76
N PHE A 80 27.09 1.75 8.31
CA PHE A 80 26.07 0.92 7.67
C PHE A 80 24.72 1.65 7.64
N PRO A 81 24.02 1.77 6.49
CA PRO A 81 22.83 2.60 6.38
C PRO A 81 21.74 2.31 7.42
N CYS A 82 21.54 1.04 7.79
CA CYS A 82 20.55 0.66 8.80
C CYS A 82 20.83 1.26 10.19
N ARG A 83 22.08 1.65 10.50
CA ARG A 83 22.44 2.30 11.76
C ARG A 83 21.93 3.73 11.88
N LYS A 84 21.47 4.32 10.77
CA LYS A 84 20.82 5.63 10.74
C LYS A 84 19.31 5.54 10.94
N CYS A 85 18.74 4.33 10.95
CA CYS A 85 17.32 4.11 11.20
C CYS A 85 17.03 4.11 12.70
N GLU A 86 15.94 4.75 13.12
CA GLU A 86 15.53 4.85 14.53
C GLU A 86 15.13 3.50 15.15
N ALA A 87 14.78 2.53 14.32
CA ALA A 87 14.50 1.16 14.73
C ALA A 87 15.78 0.38 15.09
N CYS A 88 16.98 0.89 14.74
CA CYS A 88 18.23 0.23 15.10
C CYS A 88 18.71 0.64 16.49
N ARG A 89 18.80 -0.34 17.40
CA ARG A 89 19.18 -0.14 18.80
C ARG A 89 20.12 -1.24 19.27
N LYS A 90 20.88 -0.95 20.33
CA LYS A 90 21.67 -1.97 21.01
C LYS A 90 20.77 -2.85 21.86
N LYS A 91 20.92 -4.17 21.73
CA LYS A 91 20.22 -5.17 22.54
C LYS A 91 21.10 -6.40 22.75
N ILE A 92 20.80 -7.14 23.81
CA ILE A 92 21.39 -8.46 24.04
C ILE A 92 20.82 -9.42 22.99
N PHE A 93 21.69 -10.03 22.21
CA PHE A 93 21.30 -10.99 21.20
C PHE A 93 21.18 -12.40 21.76
N HIS A 94 20.11 -13.08 21.37
CA HIS A 94 19.88 -14.49 21.59
C HIS A 94 19.44 -15.14 20.29
N PHE A 95 20.16 -16.19 19.90
CA PHE A 95 19.84 -16.95 18.71
C PHE A 95 18.51 -17.68 18.88
N THR A 96 17.64 -17.54 17.89
CA THR A 96 16.44 -18.34 17.72
C THR A 96 16.27 -18.69 16.25
N PRO A 97 15.71 -19.87 15.92
CA PRO A 97 15.12 -20.08 14.59
C PRO A 97 14.09 -18.99 14.28
N ILE A 98 13.78 -18.80 13.00
CA ILE A 98 13.02 -17.67 12.47
C ILE A 98 11.57 -17.69 13.00
N PRO A 99 11.14 -16.75 13.85
CA PRO A 99 9.77 -16.66 14.36
C PRO A 99 8.81 -15.89 13.43
N HIS A 100 9.29 -15.13 12.45
CA HIS A 100 8.43 -14.32 11.58
C HIS A 100 8.72 -14.55 10.10
N VAL A 101 7.72 -15.00 9.36
CA VAL A 101 7.81 -15.25 7.92
C VAL A 101 6.81 -14.38 7.19
N ILE A 102 7.25 -13.62 6.20
CA ILE A 102 6.37 -12.84 5.31
C ILE A 102 6.29 -13.55 3.97
N LEU A 103 5.09 -13.73 3.45
CA LEU A 103 4.82 -14.35 2.17
C LEU A 103 4.19 -13.30 1.24
N GLY A 104 5.04 -12.66 0.43
CA GLY A 104 4.70 -11.65 -0.58
C GLY A 104 4.93 -12.18 -1.99
N LEU A 105 4.26 -13.28 -2.33
CA LEU A 105 4.64 -14.14 -3.46
C LEU A 105 4.40 -13.50 -4.84
N SER A 106 3.43 -12.59 -4.91
CA SER A 106 3.07 -11.85 -6.12
C SER A 106 2.72 -10.42 -5.75
N MET A 107 2.79 -9.53 -6.73
CA MET A 107 2.25 -8.17 -6.60
C MET A 107 0.92 -8.01 -7.36
N TYR A 108 0.46 -9.06 -8.04
CA TYR A 108 -0.81 -9.06 -8.74
C TYR A 108 -1.97 -8.90 -7.76
N CYS A 109 -2.91 -7.99 -8.06
CA CYS A 109 -4.10 -7.80 -7.27
C CYS A 109 -5.31 -7.55 -8.18
N ASN A 110 -6.43 -8.18 -7.86
CA ASN A 110 -7.71 -7.94 -8.52
C ASN A 110 -8.48 -6.71 -7.97
N SER A 111 -7.82 -5.89 -7.16
CA SER A 111 -8.32 -4.62 -6.62
C SER A 111 -7.32 -3.50 -6.90
N ARG A 112 -7.83 -2.27 -7.09
CA ARG A 112 -7.04 -1.08 -7.44
C ARG A 112 -7.21 -0.02 -6.36
N CYS A 113 -6.75 -0.34 -5.17
CA CYS A 113 -6.97 0.53 -4.02
C CYS A 113 -6.26 1.87 -4.23
N ILE A 114 -6.96 2.99 -4.02
CA ILE A 114 -6.42 4.34 -4.30
C ILE A 114 -5.13 4.66 -3.54
N TYR A 115 -4.92 4.02 -2.38
CA TYR A 115 -3.78 4.23 -1.50
C TYR A 115 -2.67 3.17 -1.67
N CYS A 116 -2.88 2.16 -2.53
CA CYS A 116 -1.93 1.05 -2.65
C CYS A 116 -0.86 1.36 -3.71
N ALA A 117 0.37 1.58 -3.27
CA ALA A 117 1.50 1.89 -4.15
C ALA A 117 2.21 0.66 -4.75
N ALA A 118 1.82 -0.56 -4.36
CA ALA A 118 2.61 -1.76 -4.60
C ALA A 118 1.97 -2.77 -5.57
N HIS A 119 0.66 -2.67 -5.83
CA HIS A 119 -0.05 -3.64 -6.67
C HIS A 119 0.22 -3.45 -8.17
N THR A 120 0.12 -4.54 -8.92
CA THR A 120 0.16 -4.55 -10.38
C THR A 120 -1.05 -5.31 -10.95
N ASP A 121 -1.46 -4.92 -12.15
CA ASP A 121 -2.45 -5.64 -12.96
C ASP A 121 -1.80 -6.76 -13.80
N GLU A 122 -0.47 -6.82 -13.85
CA GLU A 122 0.27 -7.83 -14.58
C GLU A 122 0.39 -9.11 -13.75
N TYR A 123 -0.29 -10.15 -14.21
CA TYR A 123 -0.13 -11.48 -13.66
C TYR A 123 1.21 -12.06 -14.13
N GLY A 124 2.14 -12.27 -13.20
CA GLY A 124 3.43 -12.91 -13.45
C GLY A 124 3.35 -14.44 -13.45
N GLU A 125 4.51 -15.09 -13.58
CA GLU A 125 4.59 -16.53 -13.29
C GLU A 125 4.51 -16.76 -11.78
N ASP A 126 3.52 -17.54 -11.34
CA ASP A 126 3.43 -17.98 -9.96
C ASP A 126 4.41 -19.13 -9.72
N HIS A 127 5.50 -18.82 -9.03
CA HIS A 127 6.43 -19.84 -8.58
C HIS A 127 5.82 -20.64 -7.42
N ASP A 128 5.99 -21.96 -7.45
CA ASP A 128 5.51 -22.81 -6.38
C ASP A 128 6.39 -22.62 -5.12
N ILE A 129 5.80 -21.96 -4.11
CA ILE A 129 6.44 -21.71 -2.83
C ILE A 129 6.51 -22.96 -1.95
N VAL A 130 5.63 -23.96 -2.16
CA VAL A 130 5.47 -25.10 -1.26
C VAL A 130 6.77 -25.91 -1.14
N PRO A 131 7.48 -26.28 -2.23
CA PRO A 131 8.77 -26.96 -2.14
C PRO A 131 9.83 -26.16 -1.38
N VAL A 132 9.79 -24.83 -1.49
CA VAL A 132 10.72 -23.93 -0.78
C VAL A 132 10.44 -23.96 0.72
N LEU A 133 9.18 -23.81 1.13
CA LEU A 133 8.75 -23.91 2.52
C LEU A 133 9.08 -25.28 3.12
N GLN A 134 8.84 -26.35 2.37
CA GLN A 134 9.19 -27.72 2.76
C GLN A 134 10.70 -27.90 2.99
N ARG A 135 11.53 -27.30 2.15
CA ARG A 135 12.99 -27.33 2.33
C ARG A 135 13.40 -26.57 3.60
N CYS A 136 12.95 -25.33 3.76
CA CYS A 136 13.26 -24.51 4.93
C CYS A 136 12.78 -25.17 6.25
N ASP A 137 11.59 -25.78 6.25
CA ASP A 137 11.04 -26.53 7.38
C ASP A 137 11.90 -27.76 7.73
N ARG A 138 12.25 -28.60 6.74
CA ARG A 138 13.11 -29.77 6.95
C ARG A 138 14.49 -29.40 7.49
N GLU A 139 15.01 -28.23 7.11
CA GLU A 139 16.29 -27.70 7.58
C GLU A 139 16.20 -27.00 8.95
N GLY A 140 15.02 -26.97 9.56
CA GLY A 140 14.80 -26.40 10.89
C GLY A 140 14.95 -24.89 10.96
N MET A 141 14.68 -24.19 9.85
CA MET A 141 14.83 -22.73 9.78
C MET A 141 13.77 -21.99 10.60
N PHE A 142 12.56 -22.52 10.68
CA PHE A 142 11.43 -21.86 11.35
C PHE A 142 11.35 -22.25 12.83
N ALA A 143 11.01 -21.28 13.67
CA ALA A 143 10.67 -21.54 15.06
C ALA A 143 9.36 -22.35 15.13
N LYS A 144 9.18 -23.14 16.20
CA LYS A 144 7.96 -23.95 16.37
C LYS A 144 6.69 -23.11 16.45
N ASP A 145 6.81 -21.89 16.97
CA ASP A 145 5.78 -20.87 17.11
C ASP A 145 5.90 -19.79 16.02
N ALA A 146 6.56 -20.11 14.89
CA ALA A 146 6.70 -19.17 13.78
C ALA A 146 5.33 -18.71 13.26
N TRP A 147 5.26 -17.41 13.01
CA TRP A 147 4.09 -16.73 12.48
C TRP A 147 4.30 -16.38 11.01
N PHE A 148 3.42 -16.88 10.15
CA PHE A 148 3.44 -16.64 8.71
C PHE A 148 2.41 -15.59 8.35
N ASP A 149 2.83 -14.51 7.71
CA ASP A 149 1.96 -13.38 7.37
C ASP A 149 1.93 -13.18 5.86
N TRP A 150 0.76 -13.44 5.29
CA TRP A 150 0.48 -13.37 3.86
C TRP A 150 0.15 -11.93 3.46
N GLY A 151 0.87 -11.44 2.46
CA GLY A 151 0.67 -10.14 1.84
C GLY A 151 1.19 -10.16 0.41
N GLY A 152 1.52 -8.99 -0.14
CA GLY A 152 1.94 -8.85 -1.54
C GLY A 152 0.76 -9.06 -2.49
N GLY A 153 0.40 -8.03 -3.26
CA GLY A 153 -0.77 -8.11 -4.14
C GLY A 153 -2.03 -8.55 -3.37
N GLU A 154 -2.78 -9.49 -3.95
CA GLU A 154 -3.84 -10.25 -3.27
C GLU A 154 -3.42 -11.73 -3.16
N PRO A 155 -3.14 -12.27 -1.95
CA PRO A 155 -2.66 -13.63 -1.77
C PRO A 155 -3.55 -14.69 -2.41
N THR A 156 -4.88 -14.52 -2.33
CA THR A 156 -5.85 -15.49 -2.87
C THR A 156 -5.84 -15.60 -4.40
N GLN A 157 -5.14 -14.70 -5.10
CA GLN A 157 -4.94 -14.79 -6.55
C GLN A 157 -3.73 -15.64 -6.94
N HIS A 158 -2.88 -16.04 -5.99
CA HIS A 158 -1.71 -16.87 -6.28
C HIS A 158 -2.11 -18.35 -6.39
N THR A 159 -1.74 -19.01 -7.48
CA THR A 159 -2.14 -20.39 -7.83
C THR A 159 -1.81 -21.40 -6.74
N HIS A 160 -0.69 -21.22 -6.04
CA HIS A 160 -0.24 -22.11 -4.98
C HIS A 160 -0.66 -21.69 -3.56
N TYR A 161 -1.49 -20.64 -3.43
CA TYR A 161 -1.89 -20.11 -2.13
C TYR A 161 -2.61 -21.15 -1.27
N GLU A 162 -3.64 -21.79 -1.84
CA GLU A 162 -4.47 -22.78 -1.15
C GLU A 162 -3.64 -23.95 -0.60
N ASP A 163 -2.73 -24.50 -1.42
CA ASP A 163 -1.87 -25.62 -1.02
C ASP A 163 -0.85 -25.22 0.04
N ALA A 164 -0.28 -24.02 -0.07
CA ALA A 164 0.68 -23.50 0.89
C ALA A 164 0.05 -23.21 2.26
N VAL A 165 -1.17 -22.65 2.31
CA VAL A 165 -1.89 -22.45 3.57
C VAL A 165 -2.16 -23.78 4.27
N ARG A 166 -2.64 -24.80 3.53
CA ARG A 166 -2.88 -26.15 4.07
C ARG A 166 -1.59 -26.82 4.55
N TYR A 167 -0.50 -26.68 3.80
CA TYR A 167 0.80 -27.18 4.21
C TYR A 167 1.26 -26.56 5.54
N LEU A 168 1.16 -25.25 5.69
CA LEU A 168 1.53 -24.57 6.94
C LEU A 168 0.65 -24.99 8.12
N MET A 169 -0.66 -25.17 7.88
CA MET A 169 -1.57 -25.73 8.89
C MET A 169 -1.16 -27.15 9.31
N GLU A 170 -0.86 -28.04 8.36
CA GLU A 170 -0.41 -29.41 8.64
C GLU A 170 0.84 -29.43 9.52
N LYS A 171 1.74 -28.47 9.32
CA LYS A 171 2.95 -28.29 10.14
C LYS A 171 2.71 -27.65 11.50
N GLY A 172 1.50 -27.16 11.76
CA GLY A 172 1.16 -26.49 13.02
C GLY A 172 1.60 -25.03 13.10
N TYR A 173 1.93 -24.40 11.98
CA TYR A 173 2.31 -22.98 11.96
C TYR A 173 1.09 -22.07 11.97
N ARG A 174 1.14 -21.02 12.80
CA ARG A 174 0.09 -20.00 12.82
C ARG A 174 0.28 -19.01 11.67
N GLN A 175 -0.86 -18.57 11.14
CA GLN A 175 -0.89 -17.75 9.94
C GLN A 175 -1.72 -16.47 10.14
N ARG A 176 -1.40 -15.43 9.37
CA ARG A 176 -2.23 -14.23 9.22
C ARG A 176 -2.42 -13.95 7.75
N VAL A 177 -3.65 -13.78 7.32
CA VAL A 177 -3.99 -13.50 5.93
C VAL A 177 -4.50 -12.07 5.82
N ASN A 178 -3.76 -11.22 5.09
CA ASN A 178 -4.26 -9.91 4.69
C ASN A 178 -4.86 -10.05 3.29
N THR A 179 -6.18 -9.93 3.16
CA THR A 179 -6.91 -10.15 1.90
C THR A 179 -7.94 -9.05 1.66
N ASN A 180 -8.19 -8.74 0.39
CA ASN A 180 -9.29 -7.88 -0.04
C ASN A 180 -10.67 -8.59 0.01
N ALA A 181 -10.68 -9.91 0.23
CA ALA A 181 -11.85 -10.77 0.33
C ALA A 181 -12.80 -10.73 -0.88
N ILE A 182 -12.34 -10.33 -2.06
CA ILE A 182 -13.14 -10.43 -3.30
C ILE A 182 -13.39 -11.90 -3.63
N VAL A 183 -12.37 -12.74 -3.45
CA VAL A 183 -12.44 -14.20 -3.61
C VAL A 183 -12.46 -14.85 -2.23
N LEU A 184 -13.37 -15.80 -2.05
CA LEU A 184 -13.41 -16.65 -0.86
C LEU A 184 -12.36 -17.75 -1.00
N SER A 185 -11.47 -17.86 -0.02
CA SER A 185 -10.47 -18.93 0.05
C SER A 185 -10.96 -20.06 0.95
N GLN A 186 -10.93 -21.28 0.42
CA GLN A 186 -11.34 -22.46 1.18
C GLN A 186 -10.28 -22.84 2.22
N ALA A 187 -8.98 -22.77 1.89
CA ALA A 187 -7.90 -22.99 2.84
C ALA A 187 -7.90 -21.96 3.98
N THR A 188 -8.28 -20.70 3.71
CA THR A 188 -8.43 -19.67 4.75
C THR A 188 -9.59 -19.97 5.69
N MET A 189 -10.72 -20.45 5.15
CA MET A 189 -11.85 -20.93 5.97
C MET A 189 -11.41 -22.08 6.88
N GLU A 190 -10.76 -23.11 6.31
CA GLU A 190 -10.22 -24.24 7.07
C GLU A 190 -9.23 -23.77 8.16
N MET A 191 -8.36 -22.81 7.85
CA MET A 191 -7.42 -22.22 8.80
C MET A 191 -8.13 -21.57 10.00
N LEU A 192 -9.19 -20.80 9.74
CA LEU A 192 -10.00 -20.15 10.78
C LEU A 192 -10.73 -21.17 11.66
N GLU A 193 -11.38 -22.17 11.04
CA GLU A 193 -12.11 -23.24 11.73
C GLU A 193 -11.21 -24.07 12.65
N ASN A 194 -9.94 -24.26 12.26
CA ASN A 194 -8.95 -24.98 13.06
C ASN A 194 -8.22 -24.08 14.09
N GLY A 195 -8.54 -22.78 14.17
CA GLY A 195 -7.86 -21.84 15.06
C GLY A 195 -6.38 -21.61 14.72
N MET A 196 -6.00 -21.89 13.47
CA MET A 196 -4.61 -21.87 12.99
C MET A 196 -4.17 -20.52 12.45
N GLY A 197 -5.01 -19.50 12.52
CA GLY A 197 -4.61 -18.18 12.04
C GLY A 197 -5.71 -17.14 12.16
N THR A 198 -5.40 -15.98 11.59
CA THR A 198 -6.29 -14.81 11.57
C THR A 198 -6.44 -14.25 10.18
N VAL A 199 -7.57 -13.59 9.92
CA VAL A 199 -7.85 -12.90 8.67
C VAL A 199 -8.03 -11.42 8.96
N ARG A 200 -7.40 -10.59 8.14
CA ARG A 200 -7.58 -9.14 8.13
C ARG A 200 -8.09 -8.69 6.77
N VAL A 201 -9.22 -8.02 6.78
CA VAL A 201 -9.84 -7.47 5.56
C VAL A 201 -9.99 -5.97 5.74
N SER A 202 -9.64 -5.20 4.71
CA SER A 202 -9.91 -3.76 4.68
C SER A 202 -10.93 -3.45 3.58
N PRO A 203 -12.23 -3.34 3.87
CA PRO A 203 -13.21 -2.80 2.92
C PRO A 203 -13.09 -1.28 2.77
N ASP A 204 -12.65 -0.59 3.84
CA ASP A 204 -12.50 0.87 3.93
C ASP A 204 -13.73 1.69 3.51
N SER A 205 -14.91 1.06 3.61
CA SER A 205 -16.19 1.60 3.14
C SER A 205 -17.36 0.84 3.74
N GLY A 206 -18.44 1.56 4.02
CA GLY A 206 -19.78 1.10 4.34
C GLY A 206 -20.76 1.14 3.18
N THR A 207 -20.44 1.82 2.07
CA THR A 207 -21.32 1.90 0.89
C THR A 207 -20.66 1.45 -0.42
N PRO A 208 -21.42 0.94 -1.42
CA PRO A 208 -20.86 0.55 -2.72
C PRO A 208 -20.14 1.70 -3.45
N ALA A 209 -20.64 2.92 -3.33
CA ALA A 209 -20.06 4.09 -4.00
C ALA A 209 -18.67 4.43 -3.45
N VAL A 210 -18.53 4.47 -2.12
CA VAL A 210 -17.23 4.69 -1.47
C VAL A 210 -16.32 3.49 -1.68
N PHE A 211 -16.84 2.25 -1.67
CA PHE A 211 -16.04 1.07 -2.01
C PHE A 211 -15.44 1.18 -3.42
N ARG A 212 -16.25 1.50 -4.44
CA ARG A 212 -15.76 1.69 -5.80
C ARG A 212 -14.69 2.77 -5.86
N ARG A 213 -14.90 3.88 -5.16
CA ARG A 213 -13.92 4.97 -5.05
C ARG A 213 -12.61 4.49 -4.40
N MET A 214 -12.68 3.78 -3.28
CA MET A 214 -11.53 3.36 -2.48
C MET A 214 -10.76 2.18 -3.10
N LYS A 215 -11.47 1.25 -3.77
CA LYS A 215 -10.97 -0.06 -4.22
C LYS A 215 -10.86 -0.19 -5.74
N GLY A 216 -11.41 0.76 -6.50
CA GLY A 216 -11.36 0.76 -7.96
C GLY A 216 -12.10 -0.39 -8.63
N ASN A 217 -13.09 -0.99 -7.96
CA ASN A 217 -13.93 -2.06 -8.50
C ASN A 217 -15.29 -2.14 -7.76
N ASP A 218 -16.27 -2.84 -8.32
CA ASP A 218 -17.65 -2.90 -7.83
C ASP A 218 -17.93 -4.14 -6.93
N SER A 219 -16.90 -4.75 -6.32
CA SER A 219 -17.04 -6.02 -5.57
C SER A 219 -17.59 -5.88 -4.14
N PHE A 220 -18.18 -4.73 -3.78
CA PHE A 220 -18.63 -4.44 -2.41
C PHE A 220 -19.49 -5.57 -1.81
N HIS A 221 -20.52 -6.02 -2.52
CA HIS A 221 -21.41 -7.06 -2.02
C HIS A 221 -20.73 -8.43 -1.89
N ALA A 222 -19.82 -8.77 -2.82
CA ALA A 222 -19.05 -10.01 -2.76
C ALA A 222 -18.10 -10.03 -1.55
N VAL A 223 -17.40 -8.91 -1.32
CA VAL A 223 -16.51 -8.74 -0.16
C VAL A 223 -17.26 -8.93 1.15
N TRP A 224 -18.39 -8.26 1.33
CA TRP A 224 -19.16 -8.39 2.57
C TRP A 224 -19.83 -9.75 2.76
N ALA A 225 -20.17 -10.44 1.67
CA ALA A 225 -20.62 -11.83 1.73
C ALA A 225 -19.48 -12.77 2.18
N ASN A 226 -18.27 -12.58 1.67
CA ASN A 226 -17.11 -13.38 2.05
C ASN A 226 -16.63 -13.08 3.48
N ILE A 227 -16.70 -11.82 3.92
CA ILE A 227 -16.45 -11.45 5.33
C ILE A 227 -17.40 -12.21 6.24
N LYS A 228 -18.70 -12.25 5.89
CA LYS A 228 -19.70 -13.01 6.65
C LYS A 228 -19.35 -14.50 6.72
N SER A 229 -18.92 -15.11 5.62
CA SER A 229 -18.44 -16.51 5.62
C SER A 229 -17.24 -16.71 6.54
N TYR A 230 -16.24 -15.82 6.50
CA TYR A 230 -15.09 -15.91 7.41
C TYR A 230 -15.49 -15.75 8.88
N CYS A 231 -16.43 -14.84 9.20
CA CYS A 231 -16.96 -14.68 10.55
C CYS A 231 -17.79 -15.88 11.00
N GLU A 232 -18.50 -16.58 10.09
CA GLU A 232 -19.21 -17.82 10.40
C GLU A 232 -18.25 -18.98 10.71
N ALA A 233 -17.05 -18.97 10.12
CA ALA A 233 -15.97 -19.91 10.48
C ALA A 233 -15.39 -19.61 11.87
N ASN A 234 -14.94 -18.37 12.11
CA ASN A 234 -14.41 -17.96 13.40
C ASN A 234 -14.38 -16.42 13.55
N PRO A 235 -15.35 -15.79 14.22
CA PRO A 235 -15.45 -14.34 14.26
C PRO A 235 -14.40 -13.67 15.17
N GLU A 236 -13.79 -14.42 16.10
CA GLU A 236 -12.73 -13.91 17.00
C GLU A 236 -11.40 -13.69 16.28
N GLU A 237 -11.19 -14.39 15.15
CA GLU A 237 -9.96 -14.34 14.36
C GLU A 237 -10.12 -13.56 13.05
N VAL A 238 -11.26 -12.89 12.85
CA VAL A 238 -11.51 -11.98 11.73
C VAL A 238 -11.51 -10.53 12.21
N GLU A 239 -10.58 -9.74 11.71
CA GLU A 239 -10.48 -8.31 12.00
C GLU A 239 -10.77 -7.49 10.74
N ILE A 240 -11.74 -6.58 10.84
CA ILE A 240 -12.09 -5.67 9.77
C ILE A 240 -11.43 -4.32 10.01
N LYS A 241 -10.56 -3.94 9.09
CA LYS A 241 -9.80 -2.69 9.11
C LYS A 241 -10.56 -1.59 8.38
N TYR A 242 -10.42 -0.37 8.90
CA TYR A 242 -10.86 0.85 8.24
C TYR A 242 -9.73 1.86 8.19
N ASN A 243 -9.12 2.01 7.02
CA ASN A 243 -8.09 3.00 6.73
C ASN A 243 -8.76 4.35 6.42
N ILE A 244 -8.78 5.25 7.39
CA ILE A 244 -9.39 6.57 7.28
C ILE A 244 -8.53 7.48 6.40
N CYS A 245 -9.20 8.16 5.48
CA CYS A 245 -8.66 9.22 4.64
C CYS A 245 -9.76 10.22 4.26
N ASN A 246 -9.41 11.24 3.49
CA ASN A 246 -10.31 12.29 3.04
C ASN A 246 -11.45 11.83 2.10
N TYR A 247 -11.49 10.56 1.70
CA TYR A 247 -12.52 10.00 0.81
C TYR A 247 -13.55 9.11 1.52
N ASN A 248 -13.35 8.80 2.79
CA ASN A 248 -14.20 7.90 3.57
C ASN A 248 -14.36 8.36 5.04
N SER A 249 -14.15 9.66 5.31
CA SER A 249 -14.18 10.26 6.66
C SER A 249 -15.53 10.88 7.05
N ASP A 250 -16.58 10.68 6.25
CA ASP A 250 -17.93 11.15 6.57
C ASP A 250 -18.59 10.23 7.61
N GLN A 251 -19.39 10.83 8.51
CA GLN A 251 -19.99 10.11 9.62
C GLN A 251 -20.95 9.02 9.14
N GLU A 252 -21.77 9.36 8.14
CA GLU A 252 -22.76 8.45 7.55
C GLU A 252 -22.09 7.23 6.91
N GLU A 253 -20.90 7.40 6.32
CA GLU A 253 -20.13 6.31 5.73
C GLU A 253 -19.56 5.37 6.80
N MET A 254 -19.05 5.93 7.90
CA MET A 254 -18.55 5.15 9.04
C MET A 254 -19.70 4.42 9.76
N ASP A 255 -20.87 5.04 9.89
CA ASP A 255 -22.07 4.39 10.44
C ASP A 255 -22.52 3.23 9.54
N ALA A 256 -22.56 3.44 8.22
CA ALA A 256 -22.85 2.38 7.26
C ALA A 256 -21.84 1.23 7.34
N PHE A 257 -20.56 1.53 7.55
CA PHE A 257 -19.51 0.53 7.74
C PHE A 257 -19.74 -0.31 9.00
N LEU A 258 -20.02 0.33 10.13
CA LEU A 258 -20.29 -0.38 11.39
C LEU A 258 -21.57 -1.23 11.29
N ASP A 259 -22.58 -0.76 10.55
CA ASP A 259 -23.78 -1.54 10.23
C ASP A 259 -23.45 -2.80 9.41
N MET A 260 -22.56 -2.68 8.43
CA MET A 260 -22.09 -3.84 7.65
C MET A 260 -21.30 -4.81 8.53
N CYS A 261 -20.39 -4.33 9.37
CA CYS A 261 -19.70 -5.15 10.37
C CYS A 261 -20.68 -5.94 11.24
N LYS A 262 -21.69 -5.26 11.80
CA LYS A 262 -22.71 -5.90 12.65
C LYS A 262 -23.53 -6.95 11.90
N LYS A 263 -23.96 -6.64 10.67
CA LYS A 263 -24.72 -7.58 9.81
C LYS A 263 -23.93 -8.82 9.42
N SER A 264 -22.61 -8.69 9.27
CA SER A 264 -21.71 -9.78 8.89
C SER A 264 -21.15 -10.57 10.07
N GLY A 265 -21.50 -10.23 11.32
CA GLY A 265 -21.04 -10.96 12.51
C GLY A 265 -19.60 -10.63 12.94
N VAL A 266 -19.07 -9.49 12.51
CA VAL A 266 -17.74 -9.01 12.88
C VAL A 266 -17.70 -8.68 14.36
N LEU A 267 -16.64 -9.10 15.05
CA LEU A 267 -16.40 -8.75 16.46
C LEU A 267 -15.26 -7.75 16.63
N ARG A 268 -14.32 -7.70 15.68
CA ARG A 268 -13.08 -6.93 15.79
C ARG A 268 -12.98 -5.90 14.68
N VAL A 269 -12.82 -4.64 15.08
CA VAL A 269 -12.66 -3.51 14.17
C VAL A 269 -11.33 -2.81 14.49
N SER A 270 -10.49 -2.63 13.48
CA SER A 270 -9.25 -1.85 13.59
C SER A 270 -9.44 -0.49 12.93
N VAL A 271 -9.19 0.57 13.69
CA VAL A 271 -9.16 1.95 13.20
C VAL A 271 -7.74 2.30 12.80
N GLU A 272 -7.53 2.64 11.53
CA GLU A 272 -6.21 3.01 11.01
C GLU A 272 -6.29 4.35 10.29
N GLY A 273 -5.20 5.10 10.32
CA GLY A 273 -4.97 6.15 9.35
C GLY A 273 -4.36 5.57 8.08
N GLU A 274 -4.61 6.14 6.91
CA GLU A 274 -3.78 5.81 5.76
C GLU A 274 -2.36 6.38 5.97
N ALA A 275 -1.34 5.53 5.85
CA ALA A 275 0.01 5.84 6.30
C ALA A 275 0.68 6.94 5.47
N ASN A 276 0.42 7.01 4.16
CA ASN A 276 0.91 8.10 3.32
C ASN A 276 0.24 9.42 3.73
N SER A 277 -1.06 9.40 4.07
CA SER A 277 -1.82 10.55 4.57
C SER A 277 -1.25 11.14 5.85
N TYR A 278 -0.46 10.39 6.62
CA TYR A 278 0.14 10.87 7.86
C TYR A 278 1.66 11.16 7.77
N GLN A 279 2.35 10.65 6.76
CA GLN A 279 3.80 10.78 6.65
C GLN A 279 4.20 11.97 5.76
N LYS A 280 4.74 13.03 6.38
CA LYS A 280 5.18 14.28 5.70
C LYS A 280 6.15 14.07 4.53
N GLU A 281 6.96 13.01 4.58
CA GLU A 281 8.07 12.77 3.64
C GLU A 281 7.68 11.89 2.45
N LYS A 282 6.44 11.40 2.39
CA LYS A 282 5.93 10.51 1.32
C LYS A 282 4.79 11.11 0.49
N ASN A 283 4.34 12.33 0.80
CA ASN A 283 3.23 12.94 0.07
C ASN A 283 3.70 13.77 -1.11
N VAL A 284 3.62 13.15 -2.28
CA VAL A 284 3.64 13.85 -3.57
C VAL A 284 2.32 13.62 -4.33
N GLY A 285 1.26 13.23 -3.61
CA GLY A 285 -0.12 12.97 -4.04
C GLY A 285 -1.10 13.01 -2.84
N PRO A 286 -2.42 13.20 -3.02
CA PRO A 286 -3.29 13.94 -2.07
C PRO A 286 -4.05 13.06 -1.09
N PHE A 287 -3.27 12.31 -0.33
CA PHE A 287 -3.75 11.66 0.86
C PHE A 287 -3.59 12.66 2.00
N TYR A 288 -4.72 13.21 2.43
CA TYR A 288 -4.75 14.26 3.42
C TYR A 288 -5.32 13.72 4.70
N PHE A 289 -4.63 14.00 5.79
CA PHE A 289 -5.14 13.69 7.10
C PHE A 289 -5.32 14.98 7.88
N ARG A 290 -6.51 15.59 7.72
CA ARG A 290 -6.83 16.86 8.37
C ARG A 290 -7.52 16.64 9.71
N LYS A 291 -7.87 17.75 10.36
CA LYS A 291 -8.64 17.76 11.61
C LYS A 291 -9.94 16.95 11.46
N LYS A 292 -10.58 17.03 10.29
CA LYS A 292 -11.77 16.22 9.95
C LYS A 292 -11.48 14.73 10.05
N GLU A 293 -10.44 14.24 9.37
CA GLU A 293 -10.10 12.80 9.38
C GLU A 293 -9.69 12.33 10.79
N PHE A 294 -9.08 13.21 11.58
CA PHE A 294 -8.73 12.91 12.98
C PHE A 294 -9.97 12.81 13.87
N GLU A 295 -10.89 13.75 13.72
CA GLU A 295 -12.20 13.70 14.37
C GLU A 295 -12.99 12.45 13.92
N ALA A 296 -12.89 12.06 12.65
CA ALA A 296 -13.48 10.84 12.12
C ALA A 296 -12.87 9.58 12.75
N ALA A 297 -11.55 9.53 12.95
CA ALA A 297 -10.90 8.41 13.66
C ALA A 297 -11.40 8.29 15.10
N HIS A 298 -11.49 9.41 15.82
CA HIS A 298 -12.06 9.43 17.17
C HIS A 298 -13.54 9.02 17.16
N TYR A 299 -14.32 9.48 16.18
CA TYR A 299 -15.72 9.08 16.02
C TYR A 299 -15.83 7.57 15.83
N LEU A 300 -15.16 7.00 14.83
CA LEU A 300 -15.21 5.56 14.52
C LEU A 300 -14.76 4.72 15.72
N TYR A 301 -13.65 5.10 16.36
CA TYR A 301 -13.12 4.40 17.53
C TYR A 301 -14.14 4.36 18.67
N ASN A 302 -14.71 5.50 19.05
CA ASN A 302 -15.67 5.57 20.14
C ASN A 302 -16.99 4.88 19.78
N LYS A 303 -17.48 5.07 18.56
CA LYS A 303 -18.75 4.50 18.10
C LYS A 303 -18.68 2.98 18.00
N ALA A 304 -17.58 2.43 17.50
CA ALA A 304 -17.38 0.99 17.44
C ALA A 304 -17.41 0.36 18.85
N ARG A 305 -16.75 0.98 19.83
CA ARG A 305 -16.77 0.52 21.23
C ARG A 305 -18.17 0.61 21.86
N GLU A 306 -18.90 1.71 21.60
CA GLU A 306 -20.29 1.87 22.05
C GLU A 306 -21.19 0.74 21.52
N LEU A 307 -20.97 0.31 20.28
CA LEU A 307 -21.68 -0.79 19.65
C LEU A 307 -21.21 -2.19 20.09
N GLY A 308 -20.16 -2.27 20.92
CA GLY A 308 -19.67 -3.53 21.50
C GLY A 308 -18.59 -4.24 20.68
N PHE A 309 -17.99 -3.61 19.68
CA PHE A 309 -16.86 -4.18 18.96
C PHE A 309 -15.58 -4.16 19.82
N HIS A 310 -14.74 -5.18 19.67
CA HIS A 310 -13.35 -5.14 20.11
C HIS A 310 -12.58 -4.22 19.17
N THR A 311 -12.41 -2.97 19.59
CA THR A 311 -11.81 -1.93 18.77
C THR A 311 -10.34 -1.72 19.11
N THR A 312 -9.49 -1.80 18.08
CA THR A 312 -8.05 -1.50 18.17
C THR A 312 -7.70 -0.30 17.29
N VAL A 313 -6.54 0.28 17.55
CA VAL A 313 -5.92 1.31 16.71
C VAL A 313 -4.63 0.70 16.16
N SER A 314 -4.30 0.95 14.90
CA SER A 314 -3.03 0.50 14.31
C SER A 314 -1.92 1.51 14.56
N GLU A 315 -0.76 1.05 15.04
CA GLU A 315 0.39 1.92 15.30
C GLU A 315 0.92 2.58 14.04
N TYR A 316 0.83 1.89 12.89
CA TYR A 316 1.60 2.22 11.67
C TYR A 316 1.34 3.64 11.13
N ALA A 317 0.08 4.07 11.14
CA ALA A 317 -0.28 5.40 10.65
C ALA A 317 0.05 6.52 11.65
N PHE A 318 0.11 6.16 12.94
CA PHE A 318 0.27 7.09 14.04
C PHE A 318 1.67 6.99 14.66
N LEU A 319 2.64 6.28 14.07
CA LEU A 319 3.92 5.90 14.68
C LEU A 319 4.63 7.04 15.43
N TRP A 320 4.62 8.26 14.88
CA TRP A 320 5.26 9.44 15.47
C TRP A 320 4.48 10.09 16.63
N HIS A 321 3.22 9.69 16.78
CA HIS A 321 2.21 10.24 17.69
C HIS A 321 1.46 9.13 18.44
N ALA A 322 1.99 7.91 18.45
CA ALA A 322 1.38 6.77 19.13
C ALA A 322 1.35 7.06 20.63
N GLU A 323 0.16 7.05 21.21
CA GLU A 323 -0.04 7.23 22.65
C GLU A 323 -0.41 5.88 23.26
N TYR A 324 0.19 5.54 24.40
CA TYR A 324 -0.10 4.29 25.09
C TYR A 324 -0.66 4.62 26.47
N ASP A 325 -1.70 3.88 26.88
CA ASP A 325 -2.20 3.97 28.25
C ASP A 325 -1.29 3.24 29.26
N GLU A 326 -1.65 3.30 30.54
CA GLU A 326 -0.90 2.64 31.63
C GLU A 326 -0.75 1.12 31.46
N ASN A 327 -1.63 0.49 30.67
CA ASN A 327 -1.61 -0.94 30.36
C ASN A 327 -0.90 -1.25 29.03
N HIS A 328 -0.20 -0.27 28.45
CA HIS A 328 0.47 -0.37 27.14
C HIS A 328 -0.49 -0.68 25.99
N VAL A 329 -1.77 -0.29 26.11
CA VAL A 329 -2.72 -0.37 25.01
C VAL A 329 -2.61 0.91 24.19
N LEU A 330 -2.44 0.74 22.88
CA LEU A 330 -2.35 1.85 21.94
C LEU A 330 -3.68 2.62 21.88
N GLN A 331 -3.57 3.94 21.97
CA GLN A 331 -4.66 4.91 21.92
C GLN A 331 -4.47 5.84 20.72
N LEU A 332 -5.57 6.43 20.25
CA LEU A 332 -5.49 7.53 19.29
C LEU A 332 -4.78 8.73 19.94
N PRO A 333 -3.96 9.49 19.19
CA PRO A 333 -3.35 10.69 19.72
C PRO A 333 -4.42 11.66 20.23
N SER A 334 -4.10 12.46 21.25
CA SER A 334 -5.02 13.49 21.77
C SER A 334 -4.91 14.83 21.03
N VAL A 335 -3.84 15.01 20.23
CA VAL A 335 -3.53 16.26 19.53
C VAL A 335 -3.44 16.03 18.03
N TYR A 336 -4.30 16.71 17.27
CA TYR A 336 -4.22 16.76 15.81
C TYR A 336 -2.99 17.54 15.33
N ARG A 337 -2.33 17.05 14.28
CA ARG A 337 -1.25 17.75 13.56
C ARG A 337 -1.52 17.71 12.07
N ASP A 338 -1.44 18.87 11.44
CA ASP A 338 -1.60 18.99 10.00
C ASP A 338 -0.40 18.41 9.25
N ASN A 339 -0.68 17.55 8.27
CA ASN A 339 0.31 16.92 7.41
C ASN A 339 0.50 17.68 6.08
N ILE A 340 -0.30 18.72 5.82
CA ILE A 340 -0.32 19.44 4.54
C ILE A 340 0.59 20.68 4.61
N ASP A 341 1.34 20.91 3.53
CA ASP A 341 1.96 22.22 3.29
C ASP A 341 0.91 23.20 2.75
N ALA A 342 0.36 24.03 3.64
CA ALA A 342 -0.62 25.05 3.30
C ALA A 342 -0.10 26.08 2.27
N ALA A 343 1.22 26.23 2.09
CA ALA A 343 1.77 27.11 1.06
C ALA A 343 1.46 26.62 -0.36
N CYS A 344 1.26 25.30 -0.54
CA CYS A 344 0.94 24.70 -1.83
C CYS A 344 -0.57 24.57 -2.08
N PHE A 345 -1.41 24.52 -1.03
CA PHE A 345 -2.84 24.15 -1.16
C PHE A 345 -3.84 25.17 -0.55
N SER A 346 -3.46 26.45 -0.44
CA SER A 346 -4.16 27.45 0.39
C SER A 346 -5.46 28.08 -0.15
N HIS A 347 -5.90 27.81 -1.39
CA HIS A 347 -7.03 28.55 -1.99
C HIS A 347 -8.17 27.67 -2.53
N GLY A 348 -8.53 26.61 -1.81
CA GLY A 348 -9.74 25.82 -2.14
C GLY A 348 -9.58 24.87 -3.33
N MET A 349 -8.34 24.64 -3.79
CA MET A 349 -8.02 23.56 -4.72
C MET A 349 -8.03 22.21 -4.00
N TYR A 350 -8.78 21.25 -4.56
CA TYR A 350 -8.81 19.88 -4.07
C TYR A 350 -8.29 18.93 -5.13
N VAL A 351 -7.33 18.09 -4.75
CA VAL A 351 -6.87 17.05 -5.64
C VAL A 351 -7.76 15.83 -5.48
N GLU A 352 -8.35 15.38 -6.58
CA GLU A 352 -9.20 14.20 -6.64
C GLU A 352 -8.42 13.04 -7.25
N VAL A 353 -8.25 11.97 -6.46
CA VAL A 353 -7.52 10.76 -6.86
C VAL A 353 -8.47 9.77 -7.47
N PHE A 354 -8.06 9.20 -8.59
CA PHE A 354 -8.74 8.11 -9.25
C PHE A 354 -7.91 6.82 -9.13
N PRO A 355 -8.54 5.69 -8.74
CA PRO A 355 -7.86 4.40 -8.63
C PRO A 355 -7.45 3.83 -10.00
N THR A 356 -8.19 4.18 -11.05
CA THR A 356 -7.94 3.71 -12.41
C THR A 356 -8.02 4.86 -13.39
N THR A 357 -7.31 4.73 -14.51
CA THR A 357 -7.37 5.69 -15.61
C THR A 357 -8.76 5.74 -16.23
N ASP A 358 -9.49 4.63 -16.29
CA ASP A 358 -10.88 4.61 -16.79
C ASP A 358 -11.81 5.46 -15.93
N MET A 359 -11.69 5.37 -14.59
CA MET A 359 -12.48 6.20 -13.68
C MET A 359 -12.13 7.68 -13.78
N LEU A 360 -10.86 8.01 -14.03
CA LEU A 360 -10.44 9.38 -14.35
C LEU A 360 -11.11 9.84 -15.66
N LEU A 361 -11.06 9.02 -16.71
CA LEU A 361 -11.63 9.36 -18.02
C LEU A 361 -13.15 9.53 -17.96
N ASP A 362 -13.86 8.67 -17.23
CA ASP A 362 -15.30 8.81 -16.98
C ASP A 362 -15.61 10.14 -16.29
N ALA A 363 -14.86 10.48 -15.24
CA ALA A 363 -15.01 11.77 -14.57
C ALA A 363 -14.69 12.96 -15.47
N ILE A 364 -13.73 12.83 -16.39
CA ILE A 364 -13.40 13.85 -17.41
C ILE A 364 -14.53 14.01 -18.43
N ARG A 365 -15.14 12.92 -18.89
CA ARG A 365 -16.19 12.92 -19.93
C ARG A 365 -17.48 13.60 -19.49
N GLU A 366 -17.76 13.66 -18.19
CA GLU A 366 -18.94 14.35 -17.64
C GLU A 366 -18.85 15.89 -17.71
N LEU A 367 -17.73 16.44 -18.19
CA LEU A 367 -17.45 17.88 -18.12
C LEU A 367 -17.58 18.58 -19.47
N ALA A 368 -17.87 19.88 -19.40
CA ALA A 368 -18.13 20.72 -20.57
C ALA A 368 -16.90 21.49 -21.09
N TYR A 369 -15.72 21.33 -20.47
CA TYR A 369 -14.53 22.14 -20.75
C TYR A 369 -13.30 21.30 -21.11
N PRO A 370 -12.33 21.84 -21.88
CA PRO A 370 -11.07 21.16 -22.16
C PRO A 370 -10.27 20.86 -20.89
N VAL A 371 -9.55 19.74 -20.89
CA VAL A 371 -8.64 19.36 -19.80
C VAL A 371 -7.32 20.12 -19.95
N VAL A 372 -6.84 20.74 -18.87
CA VAL A 372 -5.54 21.42 -18.83
C VAL A 372 -4.50 20.45 -18.28
N ILE A 373 -3.55 20.05 -19.12
CA ILE A 373 -2.43 19.18 -18.75
C ILE A 373 -1.31 20.05 -18.20
N CYS A 374 -0.91 19.77 -16.97
CA CYS A 374 0.20 20.45 -16.30
C CYS A 374 1.55 19.81 -16.64
N GLY A 375 2.32 20.47 -17.51
CA GLY A 375 3.64 20.05 -17.96
C GLY A 375 3.63 19.36 -19.33
N ALA A 376 4.64 19.64 -20.13
CA ALA A 376 4.84 19.18 -21.51
C ALA A 376 6.04 18.19 -21.65
N GLY A 377 6.61 17.77 -20.51
CA GLY A 377 7.63 16.72 -20.46
C GLY A 377 7.10 15.33 -20.82
N LYS A 378 7.89 14.27 -20.55
CA LYS A 378 7.53 12.88 -20.91
C LYS A 378 6.13 12.47 -20.44
N ASN A 379 5.74 12.82 -19.22
CA ASN A 379 4.43 12.45 -18.68
C ASN A 379 3.29 13.31 -19.25
N GLY A 380 3.55 14.57 -19.58
CA GLY A 380 2.61 15.44 -20.31
C GLY A 380 2.30 14.90 -21.69
N GLN A 381 3.33 14.44 -22.41
CA GLN A 381 3.19 13.81 -23.73
C GLN A 381 2.31 12.56 -23.67
N LYS A 382 2.52 11.69 -22.67
CA LYS A 382 1.64 10.54 -22.48
C LYS A 382 0.19 11.02 -22.25
N ALA A 383 -0.04 12.04 -21.42
CA ALA A 383 -1.37 12.55 -21.11
C ALA A 383 -2.08 13.09 -22.36
N ILE A 384 -1.35 13.81 -23.21
CA ILE A 384 -1.83 14.26 -24.52
C ILE A 384 -2.25 13.05 -25.37
N LYS A 385 -1.38 12.03 -25.49
CA LYS A 385 -1.69 10.81 -26.26
C LYS A 385 -2.96 10.12 -25.76
N MET A 386 -3.09 9.94 -24.44
CA MET A 386 -4.29 9.34 -23.81
C MET A 386 -5.56 10.12 -24.16
N LEU A 387 -5.59 11.43 -23.90
CA LEU A 387 -6.78 12.25 -24.14
C LEU A 387 -7.15 12.32 -25.63
N ARG A 388 -6.14 12.35 -26.52
CA ARG A 388 -6.38 12.31 -27.97
C ARG A 388 -7.00 10.99 -28.43
N HIS A 389 -6.52 9.86 -27.93
CA HIS A 389 -7.13 8.56 -28.23
C HIS A 389 -8.61 8.54 -27.83
N GLU A 390 -8.91 9.17 -26.69
CA GLU A 390 -10.26 9.27 -26.12
C GLU A 390 -11.12 10.40 -26.73
N ASN A 391 -10.61 11.11 -27.73
CA ASN A 391 -11.27 12.28 -28.35
C ASN A 391 -11.65 13.38 -27.33
N ILE A 392 -10.88 13.50 -26.25
CA ILE A 392 -11.06 14.51 -25.22
C ILE A 392 -10.22 15.75 -25.57
N PRO A 393 -10.83 16.94 -25.72
CA PRO A 393 -10.09 18.17 -25.95
C PRO A 393 -9.18 18.51 -24.75
N SER A 394 -7.93 18.87 -25.04
CA SER A 394 -6.96 19.24 -24.01
C SER A 394 -6.10 20.43 -24.40
N VAL A 395 -5.63 21.17 -23.41
CA VAL A 395 -4.61 22.21 -23.50
C VAL A 395 -3.41 21.78 -22.68
N CYS A 396 -2.19 22.05 -23.13
CA CYS A 396 -0.98 21.78 -22.34
C CYS A 396 -0.35 23.10 -21.88
N ILE A 397 0.03 23.19 -20.60
CA ILE A 397 0.75 24.34 -20.04
C ILE A 397 2.11 23.91 -19.49
N ASP A 398 3.14 24.73 -19.64
CA ASP A 398 4.47 24.45 -19.08
C ASP A 398 5.18 25.74 -18.60
N ASN A 399 6.02 25.62 -17.58
CA ASN A 399 6.86 26.71 -17.07
C ASN A 399 8.16 26.90 -17.86
N ASN A 400 8.54 25.93 -18.68
CA ASN A 400 9.68 26.03 -19.58
C ASN A 400 9.32 26.93 -20.77
N THR A 401 9.81 28.16 -20.74
CA THR A 401 9.61 29.16 -21.79
C THR A 401 10.08 28.72 -23.17
N SER A 402 11.01 27.77 -23.27
CA SER A 402 11.46 27.22 -24.56
C SER A 402 10.41 26.34 -25.26
N LEU A 403 9.40 25.86 -24.51
CA LEU A 403 8.29 25.07 -25.06
C LEU A 403 7.09 25.92 -25.47
N ARG A 404 7.08 27.22 -25.15
CA ARG A 404 5.98 28.13 -25.49
C ARG A 404 5.69 28.14 -27.00
N GLY A 405 4.45 27.86 -27.37
CA GLY A 405 3.97 27.82 -28.76
C GLY A 405 4.44 26.61 -29.56
N THR A 406 5.15 25.66 -28.93
CA THR A 406 5.49 24.38 -29.58
C THR A 406 4.25 23.49 -29.68
N ILE A 407 4.23 22.59 -30.67
CA ILE A 407 3.14 21.63 -30.85
C ILE A 407 3.66 20.25 -30.50
N ILE A 408 3.01 19.60 -29.54
CA ILE A 408 3.27 18.23 -29.11
C ILE A 408 2.04 17.42 -29.44
N ASP A 409 2.16 16.44 -30.35
CA ASP A 409 1.05 15.59 -30.76
C ASP A 409 -0.22 16.40 -31.05
N GLY A 410 -0.11 17.47 -31.83
CA GLY A 410 -1.26 18.30 -32.22
C GLY A 410 -1.85 19.20 -31.13
N VAL A 411 -1.26 19.23 -29.92
CA VAL A 411 -1.63 20.14 -28.83
C VAL A 411 -0.56 21.21 -28.71
N GLU A 412 -0.96 22.48 -28.76
CA GLU A 412 -0.06 23.61 -28.52
C GLU A 412 0.26 23.74 -27.03
N VAL A 413 1.54 23.92 -26.71
CA VAL A 413 2.03 24.16 -25.35
C VAL A 413 2.00 25.65 -25.05
N GLN A 414 1.16 26.05 -24.11
CA GLN A 414 1.07 27.43 -23.64
C GLN A 414 2.02 27.67 -22.47
N TYR A 415 2.49 28.91 -22.32
CA TYR A 415 3.29 29.28 -21.17
C TYR A 415 2.37 29.43 -19.95
N ALA A 416 2.63 28.68 -18.88
CA ALA A 416 1.70 28.58 -17.75
C ALA A 416 1.39 29.93 -17.09
N VAL A 417 2.37 30.84 -16.98
CA VAL A 417 2.15 32.19 -16.40
C VAL A 417 1.17 33.00 -17.24
N ASP A 418 1.29 32.95 -18.57
CA ASP A 418 0.43 33.72 -19.45
C ASP A 418 -0.99 33.13 -19.46
N TYR A 419 -1.10 31.80 -19.55
CA TYR A 419 -2.38 31.09 -19.50
C TYR A 419 -3.15 31.40 -18.21
N LEU A 420 -2.47 31.39 -17.07
CA LEU A 420 -3.12 31.62 -15.77
C LEU A 420 -3.42 33.10 -15.48
N ALA A 421 -2.86 34.04 -16.25
CA ALA A 421 -3.19 35.45 -16.12
C ALA A 421 -4.51 35.82 -16.81
N GLU A 422 -5.03 34.95 -17.68
CA GLU A 422 -6.28 35.14 -18.39
C GLU A 422 -7.48 34.67 -17.55
N SER A 423 -8.60 35.40 -17.63
CA SER A 423 -9.84 34.94 -17.00
C SER A 423 -10.45 33.79 -17.80
N HIS A 424 -10.43 32.59 -17.23
CA HIS A 424 -10.98 31.39 -17.85
C HIS A 424 -12.19 30.85 -17.06
N ALA A 425 -13.06 30.10 -17.74
CA ALA A 425 -14.06 29.25 -17.10
C ALA A 425 -13.35 28.16 -16.25
N PRO A 426 -14.03 27.45 -15.33
CA PRO A 426 -13.37 26.40 -14.55
C PRO A 426 -12.85 25.29 -15.47
N SER A 427 -11.56 25.32 -15.74
CA SER A 427 -10.80 24.25 -16.39
C SER A 427 -10.42 23.19 -15.36
N ILE A 428 -10.41 21.93 -15.77
CA ILE A 428 -9.88 20.86 -14.92
C ILE A 428 -8.42 20.65 -15.22
N TYR A 429 -7.62 20.74 -14.19
CA TYR A 429 -6.19 20.56 -14.26
C TYR A 429 -5.88 19.10 -14.00
N LEU A 430 -5.26 18.45 -14.98
CA LEU A 430 -4.74 17.10 -14.85
C LEU A 430 -3.27 17.19 -14.44
N LEU A 431 -2.95 16.72 -13.23
CA LEU A 431 -1.57 16.53 -12.83
C LEU A 431 -1.00 15.30 -13.53
N THR A 432 0.18 15.48 -14.13
CA THR A 432 0.87 14.37 -14.76
C THR A 432 1.29 13.32 -13.72
N PRO A 433 1.24 12.03 -14.08
CA PRO A 433 1.10 10.90 -13.15
C PRO A 433 2.26 10.54 -12.19
N ASP A 434 3.39 11.26 -12.14
CA ASP A 434 4.51 10.86 -11.27
C ASP A 434 4.57 11.61 -9.94
N ASP A 435 4.28 12.91 -9.92
CA ASP A 435 4.40 13.75 -8.73
C ASP A 435 3.53 15.00 -8.89
N VAL A 436 2.79 15.37 -7.84
CA VAL A 436 2.26 16.72 -7.67
C VAL A 436 3.45 17.68 -7.66
N GLN A 437 3.76 18.33 -8.78
CA GLN A 437 4.84 19.32 -8.85
C GLN A 437 4.49 20.49 -7.90
N PRO A 438 5.20 20.67 -6.77
CA PRO A 438 4.83 21.68 -5.79
C PRO A 438 4.81 23.08 -6.39
N ASP A 439 5.73 23.36 -7.32
CA ASP A 439 5.81 24.63 -8.03
C ASP A 439 4.58 24.89 -8.92
N MET A 440 4.08 23.86 -9.62
CA MET A 440 2.90 23.99 -10.47
C MET A 440 1.64 24.18 -9.62
N VAL A 441 1.48 23.41 -8.55
CA VAL A 441 0.33 23.58 -7.64
C VAL A 441 0.38 24.93 -6.96
N LYS A 442 1.55 25.36 -6.50
CA LYS A 442 1.74 26.71 -5.94
C LYS A 442 1.36 27.79 -6.95
N GLN A 443 1.74 27.63 -8.21
CA GLN A 443 1.41 28.60 -9.26
C GLN A 443 -0.10 28.66 -9.57
N LEU A 444 -0.78 27.50 -9.62
CA LEU A 444 -2.23 27.43 -9.74
C LEU A 444 -2.92 28.12 -8.55
N ASN A 445 -2.40 27.88 -7.35
CA ASN A 445 -2.86 28.48 -6.10
C ASN A 445 -2.66 30.01 -6.08
N ASP A 446 -1.48 30.49 -6.48
CA ASP A 446 -1.15 31.93 -6.57
C ASP A 446 -2.01 32.65 -7.63
N ALA A 447 -2.40 31.94 -8.70
CA ALA A 447 -3.31 32.44 -9.73
C ALA A 447 -4.79 32.47 -9.29
N GLY A 448 -5.11 31.96 -8.09
CA GLY A 448 -6.48 31.92 -7.57
C GLY A 448 -7.39 30.96 -8.34
N VAL A 449 -6.84 29.88 -8.89
CA VAL A 449 -7.63 28.84 -9.56
C VAL A 449 -8.55 28.17 -8.55
N GLU A 450 -9.86 28.33 -8.73
CA GLU A 450 -10.88 27.62 -7.96
C GLU A 450 -11.30 26.35 -8.72
N GLY A 451 -11.22 25.16 -8.11
CA GLY A 451 -11.67 23.92 -8.76
C GLY A 451 -11.04 22.63 -8.26
N LYS A 452 -11.09 21.60 -9.14
CA LYS A 452 -10.56 20.26 -8.89
C LYS A 452 -9.30 20.01 -9.70
N LEU A 453 -8.34 19.36 -9.07
CA LEU A 453 -7.09 18.91 -9.65
C LEU A 453 -7.15 17.39 -9.76
N TYR A 454 -7.23 16.83 -10.97
CA TYR A 454 -7.36 15.39 -11.12
C TYR A 454 -5.99 14.71 -11.10
N TYR A 455 -5.91 13.58 -10.40
CA TYR A 455 -4.70 12.79 -10.24
C TYR A 455 -5.00 11.29 -10.40
N VAL A 456 -4.13 10.60 -11.11
CA VAL A 456 -4.10 9.13 -11.17
C VAL A 456 -2.66 8.69 -10.94
N ASN A 457 -2.47 7.61 -10.17
CA ASN A 457 -1.14 7.09 -9.89
C ASN A 457 -0.47 6.55 -11.17
N ILE A 458 0.86 6.70 -11.26
CA ILE A 458 1.67 6.25 -12.39
C ILE A 458 1.47 4.78 -12.77
N ALA A 459 1.20 3.88 -11.82
CA ALA A 459 0.98 2.47 -12.11
C ALA A 459 -0.30 2.26 -12.93
N ALA A 460 -1.42 2.82 -12.47
CA ALA A 460 -2.69 2.79 -13.19
C ALA A 460 -2.60 3.50 -14.55
N TYR A 461 -1.83 4.59 -14.58
CA TYR A 461 -1.59 5.32 -15.80
C TYR A 461 -0.78 4.51 -16.84
N ASN A 462 0.34 3.92 -16.43
CA ASN A 462 1.16 3.08 -17.31
C ASN A 462 0.41 1.82 -17.76
N HIS A 463 -0.44 1.24 -16.91
CA HIS A 463 -1.30 0.11 -17.29
C HIS A 463 -2.20 0.45 -18.48
N TYR A 464 -2.85 1.62 -18.42
CA TYR A 464 -3.67 2.12 -19.53
C TYR A 464 -2.83 2.34 -20.80
N MET A 465 -1.68 3.02 -20.68
CA MET A 465 -0.82 3.30 -21.84
C MET A 465 -0.29 2.01 -22.50
N ASN A 466 0.10 1.00 -21.70
CA ASN A 466 0.52 -0.29 -22.21
C ASN A 466 -0.62 -1.02 -22.95
N THR A 467 -1.86 -0.87 -22.48
CA THR A 467 -3.04 -1.43 -23.13
C THR A 467 -3.32 -0.73 -24.45
N LEU A 468 -3.24 0.60 -24.48
CA LEU A 468 -3.38 1.40 -25.67
C LEU A 468 -2.34 1.02 -26.74
N GLU A 469 -1.08 0.90 -26.37
CA GLU A 469 -0.02 0.46 -27.30
C GLU A 469 -0.28 -0.93 -27.90
N LYS A 470 -0.86 -1.85 -27.12
CA LYS A 470 -1.23 -3.18 -27.62
C LYS A 470 -2.38 -3.11 -28.63
N ILE A 471 -3.34 -2.20 -28.43
CA ILE A 471 -4.45 -1.97 -29.36
C ILE A 471 -3.91 -1.38 -30.67
N GLU A 472 -3.13 -0.30 -30.59
CA GLU A 472 -2.53 0.36 -31.75
C GLU A 472 -1.70 -0.63 -32.61
N ARG A 473 -0.85 -1.45 -31.97
CA ARG A 473 -0.06 -2.48 -32.69
C ARG A 473 -0.93 -3.53 -33.38
N ARG A 474 -2.08 -3.89 -32.81
CA ARG A 474 -3.00 -4.85 -33.43
C ARG A 474 -3.71 -4.24 -34.63
N GLU A 475 -4.08 -2.97 -34.55
CA GLU A 475 -4.68 -2.23 -35.67
C GLU A 475 -3.68 -2.06 -36.82
N GLU A 476 -2.43 -1.72 -36.52
CA GLU A 476 -1.34 -1.64 -37.51
C GLU A 476 -1.04 -2.98 -38.19
N GLN A 477 -1.19 -4.11 -37.48
CA GLN A 477 -1.01 -5.46 -38.05
C GLN A 477 -2.22 -5.94 -38.86
N ALA A 478 -3.39 -5.32 -38.67
CA ALA A 478 -4.62 -5.66 -39.38
C ALA A 478 -4.82 -4.84 -40.67
N LEU A 479 -4.13 -3.71 -40.79
CA LEU A 479 -4.01 -2.86 -41.99
C LEU A 479 -2.93 -3.39 -42.93
#